data_AF-A0A948Z3B7-F1
#
_entry.id   AF-A0A948Z3B7-F1
#
_cell.length_a   1.000
_cell.length_b   1.000
_cell.length_c   1.000
_cell.angle_alpha   90.00
_cell.angle_beta   90.00
_cell.angle_gamma   90.00
#
_symmetry.space_group_name_H-M   'P 1'
#
loop_
_entity.id
_entity.type
_entity.pdbx_description
1 polymer ?
#
loop_
_entity_poly.entity_id
_entity_poly.type
_entity_poly.pdbx_seq_one_letter_code
_entity_poly.pdbx_strand_id
1 'polypeptide(L)' 'QPPCGIPVLTIIMGATMFLQQKMSPAMGDPSQAKMMQFMPLVFTVIFINFSSGLVLYWLVNNVLSIAQQYYTTKKAV' A
#
# COMPACT_ATOMS: atom_id res chain seq x y z
N GLN A 1 19.14 12.55 2.73
CA GLN A 1 19.41 13.21 1.44
C GLN A 1 18.10 13.23 0.68
N PRO A 2 17.57 14.39 0.23
CA PRO A 2 16.36 14.40 -0.58
C PRO A 2 16.63 13.61 -1.88
N PRO A 3 15.80 12.60 -2.21
CA PRO A 3 16.03 11.79 -3.40
C PRO A 3 15.94 12.65 -4.67
N CYS A 4 16.92 12.48 -5.54
CA CYS A 4 17.00 13.10 -6.85
C CYS A 4 15.98 12.45 -7.79
N GLY A 5 14.76 12.99 -7.83
CA GLY A 5 13.71 12.62 -8.79
C GLY A 5 12.51 11.92 -8.16
N ILE A 6 11.49 11.65 -8.99
CA ILE A 6 10.28 10.93 -8.58
C ILE A 6 10.68 9.46 -8.30
N PRO A 7 10.62 8.99 -7.04
CA PRO A 7 10.99 7.63 -6.72
C PRO A 7 9.90 6.68 -7.25
N VAL A 8 10.17 6.06 -8.40
CA VAL A 8 9.30 5.07 -9.04
C VAL A 8 8.88 3.98 -8.05
N LEU A 9 9.80 3.59 -7.15
CA LEU A 9 9.56 2.63 -6.08
C LEU A 9 8.41 3.04 -5.15
N THR A 10 8.35 4.32 -4.75
CA THR A 10 7.31 4.83 -3.87
C THR A 10 5.95 4.84 -4.56
N ILE A 11 5.92 5.13 -5.87
CA ILE A 11 4.69 5.05 -6.67
C ILE A 11 4.18 3.60 -6.74
N ILE A 12 5.08 2.64 -6.98
CA ILE A 12 4.73 1.22 -7.01
C ILE A 12 4.20 0.78 -5.64
N MET A 13 4.83 1.24 -4.55
CA MET A 13 4.39 0.96 -3.19
C MET A 13 2.99 1.54 -2.90
N GLY A 14 2.69 2.75 -3.37
CA GLY A 14 1.34 3.32 -3.31
C GLY A 14 0.30 2.50 -4.05
N ALA A 15 0.65 2.00 -5.24
CA ALA A 15 -0.22 1.13 -6.02
C ALA A 15 -0.45 -0.23 -5.33
N THR A 16 0.57 -0.84 -4.72
CA THR A 16 0.40 -2.11 -3.99
C THR A 16 -0.46 -1.93 -2.74
N MET A 17 -0.32 -0.82 -2.02
CA MET A 17 -1.19 -0.49 -0.88
C MET A 17 -2.66 -0.37 -1.30
N PHE A 18 -2.92 0.30 -2.43
CA PHE A 18 -4.28 0.41 -2.96
C PHE A 18 -4.86 -0.96 -3.34
N LEU A 19 -4.05 -1.82 -3.96
CA LEU A 19 -4.46 -3.19 -4.28
C LEU A 19 -4.77 -4.00 -3.02
N GLN A 20 -3.91 -3.93 -2.01
CA GLN A 20 -4.12 -4.60 -0.72
C GLN A 20 -5.43 -4.14 -0.07
N GLN A 21 -5.68 -2.83 -0.06
CA GLN A 21 -6.89 -2.28 0.52
C GLN A 21 -8.16 -2.74 -0.19
N LYS A 22 -8.11 -2.96 -1.50
CA LYS A 22 -9.24 -3.52 -2.26
C LYS A 22 -9.50 -5.01 -1.98
N MET A 23 -8.49 -5.75 -1.53
CA MET A 23 -8.64 -7.14 -1.12
C MET A 23 -9.18 -7.28 0.29
N SER A 24 -9.01 -6.25 1.11
CA SER A 24 -9.53 -6.19 2.48
C SER A 24 -10.98 -5.72 2.50
N PRO A 25 -11.87 -6.35 3.28
CA PRO A 25 -13.24 -5.86 3.44
C PRO A 25 -13.23 -4.46 4.05
N ALA A 26 -13.98 -3.54 3.43
CA ALA A 26 -14.14 -2.19 3.96
C ALA A 26 -14.90 -2.24 5.29
N MET A 27 -14.27 -1.80 6.37
CA MET A 27 -14.88 -1.75 7.70
C MET A 27 -15.37 -0.33 8.01
N GLY A 28 -16.56 -0.23 8.61
CA GLY A 28 -17.13 1.04 9.10
C GLY A 28 -18.17 1.68 8.17
N ASP A 29 -18.70 2.82 8.59
CA ASP A 29 -19.70 3.60 7.85
C ASP A 29 -19.12 4.15 6.53
N PRO A 30 -19.96 4.49 5.53
CA PRO A 30 -19.52 4.91 4.18
C PRO A 30 -18.54 6.10 4.17
N SER A 31 -18.59 6.97 5.19
CA SER A 31 -17.65 8.08 5.38
C SER A 31 -16.23 7.60 5.75
N GLN A 32 -16.11 6.62 6.64
CA GLN A 32 -14.83 6.03 7.04
C GLN A 32 -14.20 5.24 5.89
N ALA A 33 -15.00 4.50 5.13
CA ALA A 33 -14.54 3.77 3.95
C ALA A 33 -13.91 4.70 2.90
N LYS A 34 -14.54 5.86 2.65
CA LYS A 34 -13.99 6.89 1.74
C LYS A 34 -12.64 7.40 2.25
N MET A 35 -12.53 7.73 3.54
CA MET A 35 -11.26 8.18 4.12
C MET A 35 -10.16 7.12 3.98
N MET A 36 -10.48 5.86 4.24
CA MET A 36 -9.56 4.74 4.07
C MET A 36 -9.04 4.66 2.62
N GLN A 37 -9.88 4.87 1.61
CA GLN A 37 -9.45 4.84 0.19
C GLN A 37 -8.41 5.92 -0.17
N PHE A 38 -8.39 7.05 0.54
CA PHE A 38 -7.39 8.10 0.33
C PHE A 38 -6.10 7.88 1.12
N MET A 39 -6.11 6.99 2.11
CA MET A 39 -4.97 6.72 2.99
C MET A 39 -3.71 6.25 2.24
N PRO A 40 -3.78 5.33 1.25
CA PRO A 40 -2.61 4.94 0.46
C PRO A 40 -1.96 6.12 -0.27
N LEU A 41 -2.77 7.07 -0.77
CA LEU A 41 -2.27 8.24 -1.48
C LEU A 41 -1.50 9.16 -0.52
N VAL A 42 -2.04 9.40 0.68
CA VAL A 42 -1.39 10.19 1.73
C VAL A 42 -0.05 9.56 2.11
N PHE A 43 -0.01 8.25 2.36
CA PHE A 43 1.24 7.55 2.66
C PHE A 43 2.25 7.61 1.51
N THR A 44 1.80 7.50 0.26
CA THR A 44 2.67 7.62 -0.91
C THR A 44 3.37 8.98 -0.96
N VAL A 45 2.64 10.07 -0.68
CA VAL A 45 3.20 11.44 -0.65
C VAL A 45 4.18 11.61 0.52
N ILE A 46 3.89 11.01 1.68
CA ILE A 46 4.81 11.05 2.83
C ILE A 46 6.10 10.28 2.52
N PHE A 47 5.99 9.06 1.97
CA PHE A 47 7.12 8.18 1.68
C PHE A 47 8.01 8.66 0.53
N ILE A 48 7.59 9.67 -0.26
CA ILE A 48 8.40 10.21 -1.37
C ILE A 48 9.72 10.83 -0.88
N ASN A 49 9.76 11.29 0.38
CA ASN A 49 10.94 11.90 0.99
C ASN A 49 11.76 10.94 1.86
N PHE A 50 11.36 9.66 1.94
CA PHE A 50 12.03 8.66 2.77
C PHE A 50 13.17 7.94 2.02
N SER A 51 14.06 7.31 2.78
CA SER A 51 15.14 6.48 2.23
C SER A 51 14.56 5.33 1.40
N SER A 52 15.10 5.10 0.20
CA SER A 52 14.65 4.06 -0.73
C SER A 52 14.74 2.65 -0.14
N GLY A 53 15.68 2.38 0.77
CA GLY A 53 15.78 1.09 1.47
C GLY A 53 14.58 0.79 2.36
N LEU A 54 14.04 1.81 3.05
CA LEU A 54 12.84 1.67 3.87
C LEU A 54 11.61 1.40 2.99
N VAL A 55 11.48 2.14 1.89
CA VAL A 55 10.37 1.98 0.94
C VAL A 55 10.41 0.59 0.32
N LEU A 56 11.60 0.09 -0.05
CA LEU A 56 11.79 -1.25 -0.63
C LEU A 56 11.40 -2.34 0.37
N TYR A 57 11.84 -2.23 1.63
CA TYR A 57 11.45 -3.15 2.69
C TYR A 57 9.92 -3.21 2.84
N TRP A 58 9.26 -2.05 2.89
CA TRP A 58 7.81 -1.96 2.98
C TRP A 58 7.11 -2.58 1.77
N LEU A 59 7.59 -2.29 0.56
CA LEU A 59 7.06 -2.83 -0.68
C LEU A 59 7.12 -4.36 -0.68
N VAL A 60 8.27 -4.96 -0.36
CA VAL A 60 8.44 -6.42 -0.31
C VAL A 60 7.48 -7.03 0.72
N ASN A 61 7.39 -6.45 1.91
CA ASN A 61 6.46 -6.94 2.95
C ASN A 61 4.98 -6.84 2.51
N ASN A 62 4.61 -5.74 1.85
CA ASN A 62 3.26 -5.53 1.35
C ASN A 62 2.88 -6.54 0.27
N VAL A 63 3.79 -6.80 -0.69
CA VAL A 63 3.60 -7.81 -1.75
C VAL A 63 3.46 -9.21 -1.17
N LEU A 64 4.29 -9.60 -0.20
CA LEU A 64 4.19 -10.89 0.48
C LEU A 64 2.85 -11.03 1.22
N SER A 65 2.43 -9.98 1.92
CA SER A 65 1.13 -9.95 2.62
C SER A 65 -0.04 -10.08 1.64
N ILE A 66 0.01 -9.41 0.48
CA ILE A 66 -0.99 -9.55 -0.58
C ILE A 66 -1.02 -10.99 -1.12
N ALA A 67 0.14 -11.59 -1.39
CA ALA A 67 0.23 -12.96 -1.87
C ALA A 67 -0.36 -13.96 -0.85
N GLN A 68 -0.05 -13.77 0.43
CA GLN A 68 -0.60 -14.56 1.53
C GLN A 68 -2.13 -14.37 1.63
N GLN A 69 -2.61 -13.13 1.58
CA GLN A 69 -4.04 -12.81 1.63
C GLN A 69 -4.77 -13.45 0.46
N TYR A 70 -4.24 -13.32 -0.76
CA TYR A 70 -4.81 -13.91 -1.96
C TYR A 70 -4.94 -15.44 -1.84
N TYR A 71 -3.88 -16.11 -1.39
CA TYR A 71 -3.89 -17.56 -1.18
C TYR A 71 -4.89 -18.00 -0.11
N THR A 72 -5.02 -17.23 0.98
CA THR A 72 -5.93 -17.51 2.09
C THR A 72 -7.39 -17.31 1.67
N THR A 73 -7.71 -16.19 1.02
CA THR A 73 -9.06 -15.92 0.51
C THR A 73 -9.49 -16.96 -0.53
N LYS A 74 -8.58 -17.45 -1.38
CA LYS A 74 -8.86 -18.55 -2.32
C LYS A 74 -9.14 -19.91 -1.67
N LYS A 75 -8.68 -20.14 -0.44
CA LYS A 75 -8.95 -21.37 0.32
C LYS A 75 -10.23 -21.31 1.15
N ALA A 76 -10.64 -20.10 1.52
CA ALA A 76 -11.84 -19.86 2.33
C ALA A 76 -13.13 -19.81 1.50
N VAL A 77 -13.01 -19.71 0.17
CA VAL A 77 -14.08 -19.83 -0.83
C VAL A 77 -14.04 -21.22 -1.43
#